data_AF-A0A382TGZ7-F1
#
_entry.id   AF-A0A382TGZ7-F1
#
_cell.length_a   1.000
_cell.length_b   1.000
_cell.length_c   1.000
_cell.angle_alpha   90.00
_cell.angle_beta   90.00
_cell.angle_gamma   90.00
#
_symmetry.space_group_name_H-M   'P 1'
#
loop_
_entity.id
_entity.type
_entity.pdbx_description
1 polymer ?
#
loop_
_entity_poly.entity_id
_entity_poly.type
_entity_poly.pdbx_seq_one_letter_code
_entity_poly.pdbx_strand_id
1 'polypeptide(L)'
;MARQDMYTTATDNVITMLETAGKDWSKSWTIKGNCNVVTGKPYQGINAFMIAYAPFSSPFWGTYKQWASKECQVQKGEKGTDIIFFNYIQKKNKDGSIFINDNGSQESFPLLRGYKIFNFDQVEGKWTPPEEKEIDENIRFDHVDNYVINTEAEIQHGQDQAYYSPLSDYIGMPDLEQFKDSESYYSVLLHELMHWTKTEKRCNRLNERFEKRMGKEHSYAFEE
;
A
#
# COMPACT_ATOMS: atom_id res chain seq x y z
N MET A 1 15.80 20.41 19.57
CA MET A 1 15.86 19.11 18.88
C MET A 1 15.41 19.35 17.46
N ALA A 2 16.29 19.12 16.48
CA ALA A 2 15.95 19.28 15.06
C ALA A 2 14.74 18.39 14.74
N ARG A 3 13.76 18.94 14.02
CA ARG A 3 12.60 18.18 13.52
C ARG A 3 13.17 17.02 12.69
N GLN A 4 13.16 15.82 13.27
CA GLN A 4 13.63 14.62 12.60
C GLN A 4 12.87 14.52 11.28
N ASP A 5 13.59 14.48 10.16
CA ASP A 5 12.97 14.45 8.86
C ASP A 5 12.20 13.12 8.75
N MET A 6 10.89 13.24 8.56
CA MET A 6 10.00 12.09 8.46
C MET A 6 10.35 11.23 7.24
N TYR A 7 10.88 11.84 6.18
CA TYR A 7 11.36 11.12 5.01
C TYR A 7 12.58 10.26 5.37
N THR A 8 13.60 10.86 6.00
CA THR A 8 14.80 10.13 6.45
C THR A 8 14.44 8.98 7.38
N THR A 9 13.56 9.21 8.35
CA THR A 9 13.13 8.17 9.29
C THR A 9 12.46 6.99 8.58
N ALA A 10 11.58 7.25 7.62
CA ALA A 10 10.93 6.20 6.84
C ALA A 10 11.96 5.43 6.00
N THR A 11 12.86 6.15 5.30
CA THR A 11 13.91 5.55 4.47
C THR A 11 14.87 4.68 5.30
N ASP A 12 15.37 5.18 6.43
CA ASP A 12 16.30 4.47 7.30
C ASP A 12 15.69 3.17 7.84
N ASN A 13 14.38 3.19 8.15
CA ASN A 13 13.66 1.98 8.56
C ASN A 13 13.63 0.94 7.43
N VAL A 14 13.37 1.36 6.18
CA VAL A 14 13.40 0.45 5.02
C VAL A 14 14.79 -0.13 4.80
N ILE A 15 15.83 0.72 4.87
CA ILE A 15 17.23 0.28 4.73
C ILE A 15 17.57 -0.76 5.81
N THR A 16 17.22 -0.48 7.07
CA THR A 16 17.46 -1.41 8.18
C THR A 16 16.76 -2.76 7.96
N MET A 17 15.52 -2.73 7.45
CA MET A 17 14.78 -3.95 7.11
C MET A 17 15.49 -4.75 6.02
N LEU A 18 15.95 -4.10 4.95
CA LEU A 18 16.68 -4.75 3.85
C LEU A 18 18.02 -5.34 4.32
N GLU A 19 18.78 -4.62 5.14
CA GLU A 19 20.05 -5.08 5.68
C GLU A 19 19.89 -6.28 6.63
N THR A 20 18.83 -6.29 7.42
CA THR A 20 18.56 -7.37 8.40
C THR A 20 17.96 -8.61 7.74
N ALA A 21 17.18 -8.44 6.68
CA ALA A 21 16.51 -9.53 5.97
C ALA A 21 17.48 -10.50 5.25
N GLY A 22 18.63 -10.00 4.78
CA GLY A 22 19.61 -10.79 4.03
C GLY A 22 19.11 -11.16 2.61
N LYS A 23 19.84 -12.04 1.92
CA LYS A 23 19.55 -12.46 0.52
C LYS A 23 18.52 -13.59 0.40
N ASP A 24 18.27 -14.32 1.48
CA ASP A 24 17.38 -15.51 1.50
C ASP A 24 16.00 -15.20 2.10
N TRP A 25 15.62 -13.91 2.12
CA TRP A 25 14.40 -13.51 2.82
C TRP A 25 13.15 -13.96 2.06
N SER A 26 12.28 -14.71 2.74
CA SER A 26 10.88 -14.89 2.34
C SER A 26 9.97 -14.53 3.50
N LYS A 27 9.01 -13.63 3.25
CA LYS A 27 7.82 -13.51 4.08
C LYS A 27 6.68 -14.19 3.35
N SER A 28 6.52 -15.47 3.63
CA SER A 28 5.52 -16.35 3.07
C SER A 28 4.15 -16.06 3.70
N TRP A 29 3.56 -14.89 3.38
CA TRP A 29 2.22 -14.37 3.78
C TRP A 29 1.99 -14.26 5.32
N THR A 30 0.97 -13.64 5.94
CA THR A 30 -0.25 -12.90 5.55
C THR A 30 -0.11 -11.41 5.91
N ILE A 31 -0.45 -10.50 5.00
CA ILE A 31 -0.81 -9.12 5.37
C ILE A 31 -2.32 -9.10 5.46
N LYS A 32 -2.85 -9.37 6.66
CA LYS A 32 -4.27 -9.15 6.93
C LYS A 32 -4.57 -7.69 6.57
N GLY A 33 -5.66 -7.42 5.86
CA GLY A 33 -5.97 -6.10 5.28
C GLY A 33 -5.90 -4.97 6.31
N ASN A 34 -4.70 -4.42 6.51
CA ASN A 34 -4.39 -3.53 7.62
C ASN A 34 -5.28 -2.31 7.50
N CYS A 35 -6.17 -2.12 8.46
CA CYS A 35 -7.21 -1.14 8.38
C CYS A 35 -7.35 -0.33 9.66
N ASN A 36 -7.89 0.87 9.51
CA ASN A 36 -8.16 1.71 10.65
C ASN A 36 -9.38 1.18 11.43
N VAL A 37 -9.23 0.99 12.74
CA VAL A 37 -10.26 0.40 13.62
C VAL A 37 -11.57 1.21 13.68
N VAL A 38 -11.52 2.53 13.40
CA VAL A 38 -12.71 3.38 13.42
C VAL A 38 -13.35 3.46 12.05
N THR A 39 -12.57 3.69 11.00
CA THR A 39 -13.14 3.93 9.66
C THR A 39 -13.29 2.66 8.82
N GLY A 40 -12.64 1.56 9.21
CA GLY A 40 -12.55 0.32 8.44
C GLY A 40 -11.74 0.44 7.15
N LYS A 41 -11.19 1.63 6.84
CA LYS A 41 -10.46 1.84 5.58
C LYS A 41 -9.06 1.23 5.65
N PRO A 42 -8.60 0.54 4.60
CA PRO A 42 -7.24 0.04 4.53
C PRO A 42 -6.24 1.20 4.48
N TYR A 43 -5.07 1.00 5.09
CA TYR A 43 -3.95 1.91 4.91
C TYR A 43 -3.40 1.79 3.48
N GLN A 44 -2.85 2.88 2.94
CA GLN A 44 -2.41 2.98 1.55
C GLN A 44 -0.96 3.50 1.47
N GLY A 45 -0.31 3.20 0.34
CA GLY A 45 1.04 3.68 0.03
C GLY A 45 2.07 3.27 1.08
N ILE A 46 2.98 4.19 1.42
CA ILE A 46 4.06 3.92 2.38
C ILE A 46 3.54 3.47 3.76
N ASN A 47 2.33 3.90 4.17
CA ASN A 47 1.78 3.46 5.45
C ASN A 47 1.41 1.97 5.42
N ALA A 48 0.86 1.47 4.31
CA ALA A 48 0.56 0.05 4.16
C ALA A 48 1.85 -0.78 4.26
N PHE A 49 2.92 -0.30 3.61
CA PHE A 49 4.25 -0.89 3.69
C PHE A 49 4.78 -0.87 5.13
N MET A 50 4.93 0.30 5.75
CA MET A 50 5.48 0.43 7.11
C MET A 50 4.74 -0.41 8.15
N ILE A 51 3.41 -0.49 8.05
CA ILE A 51 2.56 -1.26 8.96
C ILE A 51 2.72 -2.76 8.72
N ALA A 52 2.86 -3.21 7.47
CA ALA A 52 3.03 -4.62 7.15
C ALA A 52 4.29 -5.24 7.77
N TYR A 53 5.30 -4.45 8.09
CA TYR A 53 6.53 -4.92 8.76
C TYR A 53 6.52 -4.71 10.28
N ALA A 54 5.45 -4.15 10.83
CA ALA A 54 5.33 -4.07 12.27
C ALA A 54 5.16 -5.48 12.87
N PRO A 55 5.72 -5.77 14.06
CA PRO A 55 5.78 -7.11 14.62
C PRO A 55 4.46 -7.52 15.30
N PHE A 56 3.32 -7.26 14.66
CA PHE A 56 1.99 -7.52 15.20
C PHE A 56 1.14 -8.34 14.23
N SER A 57 0.21 -9.09 14.80
CA SER A 57 -0.58 -10.10 14.11
C SER A 57 -1.95 -9.59 13.67
N SER A 58 -2.55 -8.67 14.43
CA SER A 58 -3.86 -8.13 14.13
C SER A 58 -3.82 -7.10 12.98
N PRO A 59 -4.81 -7.07 12.08
CA PRO A 59 -4.90 -6.05 11.02
C PRO A 59 -5.43 -4.70 11.50
N PHE A 60 -5.83 -4.58 12.77
CA PHE A 60 -6.56 -3.41 13.25
C PHE A 60 -5.62 -2.41 13.92
N TRP A 61 -5.65 -1.18 13.41
CA TRP A 61 -4.80 -0.10 13.87
C TRP A 61 -5.58 1.15 14.20
N GLY A 62 -5.11 1.91 15.17
CA GLY A 62 -5.75 3.15 15.56
C GLY A 62 -4.81 4.09 16.30
N THR A 63 -5.07 5.39 16.24
CA THR A 63 -4.43 6.33 17.16
C THR A 63 -4.90 6.07 18.59
N TYR A 64 -4.14 6.56 19.58
CA TYR A 64 -4.53 6.45 20.99
C TYR A 64 -5.98 6.91 21.25
N LYS A 65 -6.39 8.03 20.65
CA LYS A 65 -7.76 8.57 20.80
C LYS A 65 -8.82 7.69 20.13
N GLN A 66 -8.48 7.05 19.01
CA GLN A 66 -9.37 6.12 18.34
C GLN A 66 -9.59 4.86 19.18
N TRP A 67 -8.54 4.33 19.79
CA TRP A 67 -8.67 3.21 20.74
C TRP A 67 -9.50 3.59 21.97
N ALA A 68 -9.25 4.77 22.55
CA ALA A 68 -10.05 5.28 23.66
C ALA A 68 -11.54 5.38 23.29
N SER A 69 -11.87 5.80 22.07
CA SER A 69 -13.25 5.87 21.58
C SER A 69 -13.93 4.50 21.42
N LYS A 70 -13.15 3.41 21.37
CA LYS A 70 -13.60 2.02 21.30
C LYS A 70 -13.59 1.34 22.67
N GLU A 71 -13.50 2.10 23.76
CA GLU A 71 -13.36 1.58 25.12
C GLU A 71 -12.13 0.68 25.29
N CYS A 72 -11.04 1.00 24.56
CA CYS A 72 -9.74 0.35 24.69
C CYS A 72 -8.67 1.34 25.13
N GLN A 73 -7.67 0.83 25.83
CA GLN A 73 -6.56 1.57 26.39
C GLN A 73 -5.25 0.96 25.90
N VAL A 74 -4.35 1.81 25.38
CA VAL A 74 -2.99 1.38 25.03
C VAL A 74 -2.26 0.99 26.31
N GLN A 75 -1.64 -0.19 26.31
CA GLN A 75 -0.89 -0.72 27.46
C GLN A 75 0.29 0.20 27.80
N LYS A 76 0.64 0.24 29.09
CA LYS A 76 1.71 1.12 29.58
C LYS A 76 3.07 0.63 29.09
N GLY A 77 3.80 1.49 28.39
CA GLY A 77 5.15 1.20 27.88
C GLY A 77 5.20 0.80 26.41
N GLU A 78 4.03 0.59 25.79
CA GLU A 78 3.93 0.30 24.35
C GLU A 78 4.40 1.47 23.49
N LYS A 79 5.08 1.14 22.40
CA LYS A 79 5.59 2.10 21.43
C LYS A 79 4.69 2.12 20.20
N GLY A 80 4.22 3.31 19.83
CA GLY A 80 3.41 3.49 18.63
C GLY A 80 4.25 3.45 17.36
N THR A 81 3.66 2.90 16.30
CA THR A 81 4.19 2.91 14.94
C THR A 81 3.92 4.27 14.29
N ASP A 82 4.94 4.85 13.66
CA ASP A 82 4.83 6.12 12.94
C ASP A 82 4.23 5.91 11.54
N ILE A 83 3.22 6.71 11.22
CA ILE A 83 2.62 6.81 9.89
C ILE A 83 2.60 8.25 9.41
N ILE A 84 2.51 8.41 8.10
CA ILE A 84 2.52 9.71 7.43
C ILE A 84 1.13 9.99 6.86
N PHE A 85 0.52 11.09 7.28
CA PHE A 85 -0.68 11.62 6.66
C PHE A 85 -0.32 12.74 5.70
N PHE A 86 -0.74 12.61 4.45
CA PHE A 86 -0.59 13.62 3.43
C PHE A 86 -1.96 14.07 2.94
N ASN A 87 -2.21 15.38 2.92
CA ASN A 87 -3.42 15.95 2.33
C ASN A 87 -3.17 17.40 1.89
N TYR A 88 -3.99 17.93 0.99
CA TYR A 88 -3.98 19.36 0.65
C TYR A 88 -4.95 20.12 1.55
N ILE A 89 -4.50 21.25 2.10
CA ILE A 89 -5.35 22.17 2.85
C ILE A 89 -5.63 23.38 1.97
N GLN A 90 -6.91 23.72 1.81
CA GLN A 90 -7.33 24.93 1.13
C GLN A 90 -6.97 26.15 1.98
N LYS A 91 -6.36 27.15 1.34
CA LYS A 91 -6.08 28.44 1.95
C LYS A 91 -7.41 29.16 2.21
N LYS A 92 -7.54 29.74 3.40
CA LYS A 92 -8.74 30.47 3.82
C LYS A 92 -8.41 31.93 4.13
N ASN A 93 -9.34 32.82 3.84
CA ASN A 93 -9.33 34.22 4.26
C ASN A 93 -9.56 34.34 5.78
N LYS A 94 -9.35 35.54 6.33
CA LYS A 94 -9.54 35.82 7.77
C LYS A 94 -10.97 35.57 8.26
N ASP A 95 -11.94 35.63 7.35
CA ASP A 95 -13.37 35.36 7.60
C ASP A 95 -13.73 33.86 7.45
N GLY A 96 -12.77 33.01 7.08
CA GLY A 96 -12.97 31.57 6.89
C GLY A 96 -13.43 31.15 5.48
N SER A 97 -13.66 32.10 4.57
CA SER A 97 -13.97 31.81 3.15
C SER A 97 -12.74 31.24 2.41
N ILE A 98 -12.94 30.46 1.34
CA ILE A 98 -11.84 29.93 0.53
C ILE A 98 -11.12 31.09 -0.17
N PHE A 99 -9.80 31.14 -0.06
CA PHE A 99 -8.99 32.11 -0.78
C PHE A 99 -8.98 31.76 -2.27
N ILE A 100 -9.44 32.71 -3.09
CA ILE A 100 -9.38 32.66 -4.55
C ILE A 100 -8.38 33.71 -4.98
N ASN A 101 -7.40 33.31 -5.79
CA ASN A 101 -6.41 34.25 -6.33
C ASN A 101 -6.97 35.08 -7.49
N ASP A 102 -6.18 36.03 -7.99
CA ASP A 102 -6.57 36.95 -9.07
C ASP A 102 -6.94 36.23 -10.39
N ASN A 103 -6.50 34.97 -10.55
CA ASN A 103 -6.79 34.14 -11.73
C ASN A 103 -8.05 33.28 -11.54
N GLY A 104 -8.78 33.44 -10.45
CA GLY A 104 -9.99 32.67 -10.15
C GLY A 104 -9.74 31.26 -9.62
N SER A 105 -8.51 30.89 -9.27
CA SER A 105 -8.19 29.55 -8.77
C SER A 105 -8.04 29.49 -7.25
N GLN A 106 -8.51 28.38 -6.67
CA GLN A 106 -8.39 28.10 -5.24
C GLN A 106 -6.95 27.72 -4.90
N GLU A 107 -6.35 28.43 -3.96
CA GLU A 107 -5.00 28.10 -3.51
C GLU A 107 -5.06 27.01 -2.43
N SER A 108 -4.23 25.97 -2.57
CA SER A 108 -4.06 24.94 -1.56
C SER A 108 -2.58 24.67 -1.31
N PHE A 109 -2.25 24.26 -0.09
CA PHE A 109 -0.89 23.90 0.29
C PHE A 109 -0.85 22.48 0.83
N PRO A 110 0.23 21.72 0.57
CA PRO A 110 0.37 20.37 1.07
C PRO A 110 0.60 20.38 2.59
N LEU A 111 -0.16 19.54 3.29
CA LEU A 111 0.07 19.17 4.68
C LEU A 111 0.68 17.76 4.72
N LEU A 112 1.86 17.67 5.31
CA LEU A 112 2.47 16.42 5.74
C LEU A 112 2.50 16.39 7.26
N ARG A 113 1.88 15.38 7.87
CA ARG A 113 1.84 15.22 9.33
C ARG A 113 2.11 13.77 9.74
N GLY A 114 3.02 13.60 10.70
CA GLY A 114 3.25 12.32 11.35
C GLY A 114 2.17 12.02 12.39
N TYR A 115 1.70 10.78 12.43
CA TYR A 115 0.83 10.28 13.47
C TYR A 115 1.42 9.00 14.06
N LYS A 116 1.20 8.79 15.36
CA LYS A 116 1.47 7.51 16.02
C LYS A 116 0.19 6.70 16.12
N ILE A 117 0.25 5.48 15.62
CA ILE A 117 -0.82 4.48 15.72
C ILE A 117 -0.33 3.28 16.51
N PHE A 118 -1.29 2.55 17.08
CA PHE A 118 -1.07 1.36 17.88
C PHE A 118 -1.90 0.23 17.28
N ASN A 119 -1.33 -0.97 17.29
CA ASN A 119 -2.01 -2.18 16.87
C ASN A 119 -3.01 -2.63 17.96
N PHE A 120 -4.00 -3.43 17.59
CA PHE A 120 -4.88 -4.10 18.54
C PHE A 120 -4.11 -4.92 19.59
N ASP A 121 -3.01 -5.56 19.21
CA ASP A 121 -2.16 -6.37 20.08
C ASP A 121 -1.50 -5.54 21.21
N GLN A 122 -1.53 -4.20 21.10
CA GLN A 122 -0.96 -3.25 22.06
C GLN A 122 -2.01 -2.61 22.98
N VAL A 123 -3.29 -2.99 22.85
CA VAL A 123 -4.38 -2.39 23.63
C VAL A 123 -5.12 -3.43 24.45
N GLU A 124 -5.71 -2.98 25.54
CA GLU A 124 -6.63 -3.76 26.38
C GLU A 124 -8.00 -3.07 26.40
N GLY A 125 -9.08 -3.83 26.35
CA GLY A 125 -10.42 -3.26 26.41
C GLY A 125 -11.50 -4.19 25.89
N LYS A 126 -12.64 -3.60 25.55
CA LYS A 126 -13.85 -4.35 25.17
C LYS A 126 -14.00 -4.59 23.68
N TRP A 127 -13.21 -3.91 22.84
CA TRP A 127 -13.32 -4.07 21.39
C TRP A 127 -12.76 -5.43 20.97
N THR A 128 -13.48 -6.14 20.11
CA THR A 128 -13.07 -7.42 19.55
C THR A 128 -13.04 -7.34 18.03
N PRO A 129 -12.04 -7.97 17.39
CA PRO A 129 -11.97 -8.03 15.94
C PRO A 129 -13.16 -8.83 15.36
N PRO A 130 -13.72 -8.40 14.20
CA PRO A 130 -14.68 -9.20 13.46
C PRO A 130 -14.11 -10.59 13.12
N GLU A 131 -14.99 -11.59 13.02
CA GLU A 131 -14.59 -12.94 12.59
C GLU A 131 -13.99 -12.91 11.18
N GLU A 132 -12.83 -13.57 11.04
CA GLU A 132 -12.22 -13.80 9.74
C GLU A 132 -13.00 -14.89 9.00
N LYS A 133 -13.34 -14.62 7.73
CA LYS A 133 -13.88 -15.66 6.86
C LYS A 133 -12.71 -16.50 6.36
N GLU A 134 -12.78 -17.81 6.58
CA GLU A 134 -11.88 -18.75 5.91
C GLU A 134 -12.11 -18.68 4.40
N ILE A 135 -11.02 -18.63 3.64
CA ILE A 135 -11.04 -18.72 2.18
C ILE A 135 -10.79 -20.19 1.85
N ASP A 136 -11.64 -20.77 1.01
CA ASP A 136 -11.54 -22.16 0.58
C ASP A 136 -10.36 -22.35 -0.39
N GLU A 137 -9.64 -23.46 -0.25
CA GLU A 137 -8.45 -23.74 -1.05
C GLU A 137 -8.85 -24.34 -2.42
N ASN A 138 -8.16 -23.94 -3.49
CA ASN A 138 -8.26 -24.50 -4.85
C ASN A 138 -9.57 -24.26 -5.64
N ILE A 139 -10.09 -23.03 -5.61
CA ILE A 139 -11.13 -22.58 -6.56
C ILE A 139 -10.65 -21.27 -7.21
N ARG A 140 -10.97 -21.08 -8.49
CA ARG A 140 -10.86 -19.75 -9.14
C ARG A 140 -11.55 -18.72 -8.25
N PHE A 141 -10.85 -17.65 -7.93
CA PHE A 141 -11.41 -16.61 -7.09
C PHE A 141 -12.28 -15.71 -7.96
N ASP A 142 -13.59 -16.00 -8.02
CA ASP A 142 -14.55 -15.24 -8.84
C ASP A 142 -14.41 -13.73 -8.67
N HIS A 143 -14.16 -13.27 -7.45
CA HIS A 143 -13.97 -11.85 -7.16
C HIS A 143 -12.68 -11.27 -7.79
N VAL A 144 -11.59 -12.05 -7.85
CA VAL A 144 -10.34 -11.66 -8.52
C VAL A 144 -10.50 -11.72 -10.04
N ASP A 145 -11.11 -12.79 -10.56
CA ASP A 145 -11.42 -12.90 -11.99
C ASP A 145 -12.27 -11.70 -12.46
N ASN A 146 -13.34 -11.38 -11.73
CA ASN A 146 -14.17 -10.23 -12.03
C ASN A 146 -13.41 -8.91 -11.93
N TYR A 147 -12.53 -8.75 -10.94
CA TYR A 147 -11.67 -7.57 -10.84
C TYR A 147 -10.79 -7.43 -12.08
N VAL A 148 -10.12 -8.51 -12.48
CA VAL A 148 -9.23 -8.55 -13.65
C VAL A 148 -9.99 -8.26 -14.94
N ILE A 149 -11.14 -8.90 -15.16
CA ILE A 149 -12.01 -8.64 -16.33
C ILE A 149 -12.39 -7.16 -16.40
N ASN A 150 -12.77 -6.57 -15.27
CA ASN A 150 -13.14 -5.16 -15.20
C ASN A 150 -11.97 -4.19 -15.43
N THR A 151 -10.72 -4.66 -15.41
CA THR A 151 -9.58 -3.84 -15.81
C THR A 151 -9.44 -3.71 -17.33
N GLU A 152 -10.14 -4.55 -18.09
CA GLU A 152 -10.06 -4.64 -19.56
C GLU A 152 -8.65 -5.00 -20.09
N ALA A 153 -7.76 -5.50 -19.22
CA ALA A 153 -6.46 -6.01 -19.64
C ALA A 153 -6.64 -7.30 -20.47
N GLU A 154 -6.02 -7.35 -21.64
CA GLU A 154 -5.98 -8.56 -22.45
C GLU A 154 -5.03 -9.58 -21.81
N ILE A 155 -5.55 -10.76 -21.49
CA ILE A 155 -4.77 -11.86 -20.90
C ILE A 155 -4.78 -13.04 -21.88
N GLN A 156 -3.58 -13.49 -22.24
CA GLN A 156 -3.37 -14.62 -23.13
C GLN A 156 -2.72 -15.77 -22.35
N HIS A 157 -3.46 -16.87 -22.23
CA HIS A 157 -3.01 -18.12 -21.59
C HIS A 157 -2.19 -19.01 -22.53
N GLY A 158 -1.65 -20.12 -22.01
CA GLY A 158 -0.80 -21.05 -22.76
C GLY A 158 0.64 -20.57 -23.03
N GLN A 159 1.14 -19.60 -22.25
CA GLN A 159 2.53 -19.13 -22.36
C GLN A 159 3.47 -19.94 -21.45
N ASP A 160 4.73 -20.08 -21.82
CA ASP A 160 5.71 -20.78 -20.97
C ASP A 160 6.18 -19.95 -19.76
N GLN A 161 5.89 -18.64 -19.77
CA GLN A 161 6.27 -17.69 -18.73
C GLN A 161 5.20 -16.61 -18.58
N ALA A 162 5.09 -16.04 -17.38
CA ALA A 162 4.24 -14.88 -17.14
C ALA A 162 5.01 -13.58 -17.46
N TYR A 163 4.37 -12.66 -18.18
CA TYR A 163 4.95 -11.36 -18.53
C TYR A 163 3.89 -10.38 -19.04
N TYR A 164 4.13 -9.09 -18.84
CA TYR A 164 3.46 -8.04 -19.59
C TYR A 164 4.29 -7.61 -20.81
N SER A 165 3.67 -7.60 -22.00
CA SER A 165 4.27 -7.10 -23.25
C SER A 165 3.84 -5.66 -23.55
N PRO A 166 4.71 -4.64 -23.38
CA PRO A 166 4.33 -3.24 -23.62
C PRO A 166 4.07 -2.90 -25.10
N LEU A 167 4.72 -3.62 -26.02
CA LEU A 167 4.58 -3.39 -27.47
C LEU A 167 3.25 -3.89 -28.00
N SER A 168 2.83 -5.08 -27.54
CA SER A 168 1.59 -5.73 -27.97
C SER A 168 0.42 -5.46 -27.03
N ASP A 169 0.67 -4.84 -25.88
CA ASP A 169 -0.28 -4.43 -24.84
C ASP A 169 -1.15 -5.56 -24.26
N TYR A 170 -0.58 -6.75 -24.06
CA TYR A 170 -1.24 -7.89 -23.40
C TYR A 170 -0.37 -8.49 -22.28
N ILE A 171 -1.01 -9.24 -21.40
CA ILE A 171 -0.38 -10.04 -20.35
C ILE A 171 -0.37 -11.50 -20.80
N GLY A 172 0.82 -12.07 -20.98
CA GLY A 172 1.02 -13.49 -21.19
C GLY A 172 1.05 -14.23 -19.85
N MET A 173 0.32 -15.34 -19.74
CA MET A 173 0.26 -16.19 -18.56
C MET A 173 0.40 -17.67 -18.93
N PRO A 174 1.11 -18.49 -18.13
CA PRO A 174 0.93 -19.93 -18.14
C PRO A 174 -0.48 -20.32 -17.71
N ASP A 175 -0.89 -21.52 -18.08
CA ASP A 175 -2.17 -22.08 -17.64
C ASP A 175 -2.17 -22.27 -16.12
N LEU A 176 -3.35 -22.16 -15.49
CA LEU A 176 -3.52 -22.21 -14.04
C LEU A 176 -2.92 -23.51 -13.46
N GLU A 177 -3.08 -24.62 -14.18
CA GLU A 177 -2.62 -25.96 -13.82
C GLU A 177 -1.09 -26.07 -13.75
N GLN A 178 -0.35 -25.12 -14.33
CA GLN A 178 1.11 -25.05 -14.25
C GLN A 178 1.61 -24.40 -12.95
N PHE A 179 0.72 -23.78 -12.16
CA PHE A 179 1.04 -23.19 -10.87
C PHE A 179 0.80 -24.18 -9.73
N LYS A 180 1.52 -24.00 -8.61
CA LYS A 180 1.39 -24.85 -7.42
C LYS A 180 0.02 -24.72 -6.71
N ASP A 181 -0.61 -23.55 -6.80
CA ASP A 181 -1.88 -23.21 -6.19
C ASP A 181 -2.48 -21.97 -6.87
N SER A 182 -3.78 -21.72 -6.64
CA SER A 182 -4.49 -20.58 -7.24
C SER A 182 -3.96 -19.23 -6.75
N GLU A 183 -3.51 -19.14 -5.49
CA GLU A 183 -2.93 -17.91 -4.93
C GLU A 183 -1.68 -17.47 -5.69
N SER A 184 -0.81 -18.42 -6.04
CA SER A 184 0.41 -18.16 -6.81
C SER A 184 0.09 -17.66 -8.21
N TYR A 185 -0.87 -18.30 -8.87
CA TYR A 185 -1.34 -17.84 -10.18
C TYR A 185 -1.86 -16.40 -10.10
N TYR A 186 -2.78 -16.10 -9.16
CA TYR A 186 -3.34 -14.76 -9.03
C TYR A 186 -2.30 -13.74 -8.59
N SER A 187 -1.35 -14.12 -7.74
CA SER A 187 -0.26 -13.23 -7.33
C SER A 187 0.60 -12.83 -8.52
N VAL A 188 0.94 -13.76 -9.40
CA VAL A 188 1.73 -13.48 -10.61
C VAL A 188 0.90 -12.68 -11.62
N LEU A 189 -0.36 -13.05 -11.84
CA LEU A 189 -1.26 -12.31 -12.74
C LEU A 189 -1.40 -10.84 -12.29
N LEU A 190 -1.62 -10.60 -11.00
CA LEU A 190 -1.77 -9.25 -10.46
C LEU A 190 -0.45 -8.47 -10.51
N HIS A 191 0.71 -9.14 -10.40
CA HIS A 191 2.02 -8.53 -10.61
C HIS A 191 2.18 -8.02 -12.05
N GLU A 192 1.89 -8.88 -13.04
CA GLU A 192 1.93 -8.46 -14.45
C GLU A 192 0.89 -7.38 -14.77
N LEU A 193 -0.27 -7.40 -14.10
CA LEU A 193 -1.27 -6.35 -14.21
C LEU A 193 -0.75 -5.00 -13.67
N MET A 194 0.08 -5.00 -12.63
CA MET A 194 0.77 -3.78 -12.20
C MET A 194 1.69 -3.24 -13.29
N HIS A 195 2.49 -4.11 -13.93
CA HIS A 195 3.29 -3.71 -15.08
C HIS A 195 2.43 -3.21 -16.24
N TRP A 196 1.29 -3.84 -16.51
CA TRP A 196 0.37 -3.41 -17.56
C TRP A 196 -0.01 -1.93 -17.40
N THR A 197 -0.24 -1.44 -16.17
CA THR A 197 -0.59 -0.03 -15.94
C THR A 197 0.51 1.00 -16.30
N LYS A 198 1.75 0.59 -16.63
CA LYS A 198 2.89 1.50 -16.83
C LYS A 198 2.87 2.33 -18.11
N THR A 199 2.07 1.96 -19.11
CA THR A 199 2.06 2.62 -20.42
C THR A 199 1.49 4.04 -20.41
N GLU A 200 1.76 4.79 -21.48
CA GLU A 200 1.34 6.17 -21.66
C GLU A 200 -0.17 6.37 -21.53
N LYS A 201 -0.98 5.44 -22.06
CA LYS A 201 -2.45 5.50 -22.01
C LYS A 201 -3.01 5.32 -20.59
N ARG A 202 -2.19 4.86 -19.64
CA ARG A 202 -2.58 4.52 -18.26
C ARG A 202 -1.84 5.40 -17.26
N CYS A 203 -0.94 4.84 -16.45
CA CYS A 203 -0.22 5.62 -15.43
C CYS A 203 1.02 6.34 -15.98
N ASN A 204 1.38 6.11 -17.25
CA ASN A 204 2.49 6.74 -17.94
C ASN A 204 3.80 6.76 -17.13
N ARG A 205 4.20 5.59 -16.63
CA ARG A 205 5.41 5.41 -15.82
C ARG A 205 6.67 5.17 -16.67
N LEU A 206 6.54 5.07 -18.00
CA LEU A 206 7.67 4.93 -18.94
C LEU A 206 8.16 6.25 -19.54
N ASN A 207 7.61 7.41 -19.14
CA ASN A 207 8.03 8.68 -19.72
C ASN A 207 9.36 9.20 -19.13
N GLU A 208 10.08 10.01 -19.92
CA GLU A 208 11.38 10.59 -19.51
C GLU A 208 11.31 11.37 -18.19
N ARG A 209 10.17 11.98 -17.87
CA ARG A 209 10.00 12.75 -16.62
C ARG A 209 10.00 11.83 -15.41
N PHE A 210 9.35 10.67 -15.53
CA PHE A 210 9.35 9.62 -14.52
C PHE A 210 10.76 9.03 -14.42
N GLU A 211 11.39 8.69 -15.54
CA GLU A 211 12.76 8.15 -15.57
C GLU A 211 13.80 9.12 -14.95
N LYS A 212 13.71 10.43 -15.24
CA LYS A 212 14.59 11.45 -14.64
C LYS A 212 14.34 11.61 -13.15
N ARG A 213 13.08 11.51 -12.70
CA ARG A 213 12.72 11.59 -11.28
C ARG A 213 13.21 10.38 -10.49
N MET A 214 13.28 9.22 -11.13
CA MET A 214 13.69 7.95 -10.51
C MET A 214 15.18 7.63 -10.65
N GLY A 215 15.97 8.50 -11.28
CA GLY A 215 17.44 8.43 -11.25
C GLY A 215 18.03 7.33 -12.13
N LYS A 216 17.82 7.41 -13.45
CA LYS A 216 18.36 6.48 -14.46
C LYS A 216 19.90 6.31 -14.46
N GLU A 217 20.66 7.18 -13.78
CA GLU A 217 22.14 7.06 -13.69
C GLU A 217 22.60 5.79 -12.94
N HIS A 218 21.70 5.16 -12.18
CA HIS A 218 21.95 3.90 -11.51
C HIS A 218 20.76 2.97 -11.74
N SER A 219 21.02 1.76 -12.24
CA SER A 219 19.98 0.75 -12.53
C SER A 219 19.37 0.21 -11.23
N TYR A 220 18.41 0.95 -10.66
CA TYR A 220 17.81 0.64 -9.36
C TYR A 220 16.69 -0.40 -9.39
N ALA A 221 16.38 -1.02 -10.54
CA ALA A 221 15.25 -1.94 -10.70
C ALA A 221 13.94 -1.33 -10.13
N PHE A 222 13.64 -0.09 -10.51
CA PHE A 222 12.56 0.68 -9.89
C PHE A 222 11.15 0.22 -10.32
N GLU A 223 11.02 -0.43 -11.47
CA GLU A 223 9.72 -0.91 -11.95
C GLU A 223 9.38 -2.29 -11.36
N GLU A 224 10.39 -3.03 -10.91
CA GLU A 224 10.32 -4.37 -10.31
C GLU A 224 9.90 -4.38 -8.82
#